data_AF-A0A5C4J6G9-F1
#
_entry.id   AF-A0A5C4J6G9-F1
#
_cell.length_a   1.000
_cell.length_b   1.000
_cell.length_c   1.000
_cell.angle_alpha   90.00
_cell.angle_beta   90.00
_cell.angle_gamma   90.00
#
_symmetry.space_group_name_H-M   'P 1'
#
loop_
_entity.id
_entity.type
_entity.pdbx_description
1 polymer ?
#
loop_
_entity_poly.entity_id
_entity_poly.type
_entity_poly.pdbx_seq_one_letter_code
_entity_poly.pdbx_strand_id
1 'polypeptide(L)'
;MPGIHHKKTPGRHRKPSTRTITWRATGGVVVGAAVLGTAAATAQASVLPFGPPPAANAFSELTTAGKDAGVAASKDREKDGLKPKSGNAAKGGGGATKQGGAPAKPSGKSRPTAAEAIKLARSQVGIEEEDGGGTKFQKWYMGTSRARQTLARDGGSLRGYGDANWCDMFISWIGERIGFTDQIGSDAWTVAHARWFQANGRWGTEPRPGAIVFYAWDGGKASGDIRHVGMVIKKVDAGTIEAVEGNTGNAVRVKERSTSDIVGYGYPGYKA
;
A
#
# COMPACT_ATOMS: atom_id res chain seq x y z
N MET A 1 -63.84 33.40 21.22
CA MET A 1 -63.32 33.37 19.84
C MET A 1 -62.63 32.02 19.63
N PRO A 2 -63.17 31.12 18.78
CA PRO A 2 -62.66 29.77 18.57
C PRO A 2 -61.68 29.70 17.41
N GLY A 3 -60.80 28.69 17.39
CA GLY A 3 -60.12 28.24 16.18
C GLY A 3 -58.78 27.54 16.45
N ILE A 4 -58.37 26.46 15.79
CA ILE A 4 -58.96 25.59 14.77
C ILE A 4 -58.25 24.23 14.96
N HIS A 5 -59.02 23.14 14.88
CA HIS A 5 -58.51 21.77 14.81
C HIS A 5 -57.89 21.50 13.43
N HIS A 6 -56.71 20.88 13.39
CA HIS A 6 -56.20 20.21 12.18
C HIS A 6 -56.04 18.71 12.41
N LYS A 7 -57.01 17.94 11.87
CA LYS A 7 -56.93 16.50 11.68
C LYS A 7 -56.01 16.19 10.50
N LYS A 8 -55.04 15.30 10.69
CA LYS A 8 -54.25 14.67 9.62
C LYS A 8 -54.90 13.34 9.22
N THR A 9 -55.21 13.18 7.95
CA THR A 9 -55.69 11.92 7.33
C THR A 9 -54.50 11.09 6.85
N PRO A 10 -54.45 9.76 7.10
CA PRO A 10 -53.33 8.92 6.65
C PRO A 10 -53.48 8.51 5.18
N GLY A 11 -52.46 8.82 4.39
CA GLY A 11 -52.33 8.41 2.98
C GLY A 11 -51.96 6.94 2.84
N ARG A 12 -52.69 6.25 1.96
CA ARG A 12 -52.75 4.81 1.73
C ARG A 12 -51.52 4.27 0.97
N HIS A 13 -51.07 3.08 1.38
CA HIS A 13 -50.11 2.23 0.67
C HIS A 13 -50.51 1.92 -0.79
N ARG A 14 -49.53 1.92 -1.71
CA ARG A 14 -49.58 1.17 -2.97
C ARG A 14 -48.38 0.23 -3.08
N LYS A 15 -48.68 -1.04 -3.38
CA LYS A 15 -47.77 -2.18 -3.58
C LYS A 15 -47.09 -2.13 -4.97
N PRO A 16 -45.93 -2.80 -5.16
CA PRO A 16 -45.25 -2.88 -6.45
C PRO A 16 -45.92 -3.91 -7.38
N SER A 17 -46.08 -3.59 -8.66
CA SER A 17 -46.58 -4.51 -9.70
C SER A 17 -45.46 -5.24 -10.42
N THR A 18 -45.56 -6.56 -10.45
CA THR A 18 -44.67 -7.54 -11.07
C THR A 18 -44.66 -7.45 -12.60
N ARG A 19 -43.46 -7.57 -13.19
CA ARG A 19 -43.20 -7.69 -14.63
C ARG A 19 -43.78 -8.99 -15.21
N THR A 20 -44.27 -8.95 -16.45
CA THR A 20 -44.34 -10.15 -17.32
C THR A 20 -43.87 -9.76 -18.71
N ILE A 21 -42.76 -10.34 -19.15
CA ILE A 21 -42.25 -10.28 -20.53
C ILE A 21 -42.46 -11.67 -21.11
N THR A 22 -43.29 -11.79 -22.14
CA THR A 22 -43.52 -13.02 -22.91
C THR A 22 -42.69 -12.95 -24.19
N TRP A 23 -41.65 -13.78 -24.29
CA TRP A 23 -40.99 -14.08 -25.57
C TRP A 23 -41.48 -15.43 -26.09
N ARG A 24 -42.09 -15.43 -27.28
CA ARG A 24 -42.41 -16.64 -28.05
C ARG A 24 -41.15 -17.07 -28.81
N ALA A 25 -40.74 -18.32 -28.64
CA ALA A 25 -39.71 -18.96 -29.44
C ALA A 25 -40.36 -19.82 -30.53
N THR A 26 -40.03 -19.55 -31.79
CA THR A 26 -40.27 -20.47 -32.92
C THR A 26 -39.02 -20.46 -33.79
N GLY A 27 -38.50 -21.65 -34.08
CA GLY A 27 -37.13 -21.86 -34.56
C GLY A 27 -36.88 -21.62 -36.05
N GLY A 28 -35.63 -21.88 -36.44
CA GLY A 28 -35.15 -21.95 -37.81
C GLY A 28 -33.65 -22.22 -37.81
N VAL A 29 -33.26 -23.40 -38.30
CA VAL A 29 -31.86 -23.77 -38.58
C VAL A 29 -31.45 -23.13 -39.91
N VAL A 30 -30.32 -22.43 -39.94
CA VAL A 30 -29.61 -22.07 -41.19
C VAL A 30 -28.12 -22.37 -41.02
N VAL A 31 -27.61 -23.18 -41.94
CA VAL A 31 -26.19 -23.45 -42.19
C VAL A 31 -25.66 -22.40 -43.17
N GLY A 32 -24.48 -21.82 -42.95
CA GLY A 32 -23.76 -21.07 -43.98
C GLY A 32 -22.78 -20.01 -43.45
N ALA A 33 -21.53 -20.13 -43.89
CA ALA A 33 -20.32 -19.44 -43.42
C ALA A 33 -20.28 -17.91 -43.62
N ALA A 34 -19.53 -17.21 -42.75
CA ALA A 34 -18.39 -16.35 -43.13
C ALA A 34 -17.87 -15.53 -41.92
N VAL A 35 -16.56 -15.46 -41.83
CA VAL A 35 -15.74 -14.66 -40.89
C VAL A 35 -16.02 -13.17 -41.07
N LEU A 36 -16.35 -12.46 -40.00
CA LEU A 36 -16.02 -11.04 -39.81
C LEU A 36 -15.92 -10.76 -38.30
N GLY A 37 -14.71 -10.41 -37.86
CA GLY A 37 -14.36 -10.19 -36.47
C GLY A 37 -15.03 -8.95 -35.87
N THR A 38 -15.55 -9.09 -34.66
CA THR A 38 -15.89 -7.96 -33.79
C THR A 38 -14.79 -7.80 -32.76
N ALA A 39 -14.16 -6.63 -32.82
CA ALA A 39 -13.13 -6.20 -31.89
C ALA A 39 -13.66 -6.24 -30.46
N ALA A 40 -13.03 -7.04 -29.60
CA ALA A 40 -13.12 -6.86 -28.17
C ALA A 40 -12.48 -5.52 -27.83
N ALA A 41 -13.23 -4.63 -27.18
CA ALA A 41 -12.68 -3.42 -26.58
C ALA A 41 -11.73 -3.83 -25.45
N THR A 42 -10.47 -4.04 -25.77
CA THR A 42 -9.41 -4.22 -24.78
C THR A 42 -9.19 -2.87 -24.12
N ALA A 43 -9.52 -2.77 -22.83
CA ALA A 43 -8.99 -1.69 -22.00
C ALA A 43 -7.46 -1.76 -22.08
N GLN A 44 -6.84 -0.75 -22.68
CA GLN A 44 -5.39 -0.61 -22.68
C GLN A 44 -4.96 -0.26 -21.26
N ALA A 45 -4.54 -1.27 -20.49
CA ALA A 45 -3.65 -1.04 -19.39
C ALA A 45 -2.32 -0.57 -20.00
N SER A 46 -2.03 0.73 -19.90
CA SER A 46 -0.75 1.31 -20.28
C SER A 46 0.34 0.70 -19.38
N VAL A 47 0.95 -0.39 -19.85
CA VAL A 47 2.17 -0.91 -19.24
C VAL A 47 3.29 0.02 -19.70
N LEU A 48 3.67 0.99 -18.86
CA LEU A 48 4.91 1.71 -19.07
C LEU A 48 6.07 0.70 -18.98
N PRO A 49 6.99 0.65 -19.94
CA PRO A 49 8.16 -0.22 -19.86
C PRO A 49 9.14 0.39 -18.86
N PHE A 50 9.13 -0.08 -17.62
CA PHE A 50 10.27 0.13 -16.73
C PHE A 50 11.40 -0.77 -17.25
N GLY A 51 12.50 -0.13 -17.68
CA GLY A 51 13.68 -0.79 -18.22
C GLY A 51 14.32 -1.77 -17.23
N PRO A 52 15.21 -2.66 -17.71
CA PRO A 52 15.83 -3.68 -16.87
C PRO A 52 16.68 -3.04 -15.76
N PRO A 53 16.72 -3.65 -14.56
CA PRO A 53 17.52 -3.14 -13.45
C PRO A 53 19.03 -3.26 -13.76
N PRO A 54 19.87 -2.33 -13.28
CA PRO A 54 21.32 -2.48 -13.39
C PRO A 54 21.81 -3.67 -12.55
N ALA A 55 22.79 -4.39 -13.09
CA ALA A 55 23.39 -5.58 -12.50
C ALA A 55 23.97 -5.31 -11.11
N ALA A 56 23.67 -6.21 -10.17
CA ALA A 56 24.25 -6.20 -8.83
C ALA A 56 25.73 -6.59 -8.88
N ASN A 57 26.59 -5.75 -8.32
CA ASN A 57 27.98 -6.11 -8.03
C ASN A 57 28.00 -7.21 -6.97
N ALA A 58 28.56 -8.37 -7.33
CA ALA A 58 28.76 -9.49 -6.44
C ALA A 58 29.84 -9.16 -5.39
N PHE A 59 29.47 -9.24 -4.11
CA PHE A 59 30.42 -9.42 -3.02
C PHE A 59 30.69 -10.92 -2.89
N SER A 60 31.88 -11.37 -3.23
CA SER A 60 32.31 -12.75 -2.95
C SER A 60 32.63 -12.91 -1.48
N GLU A 61 31.80 -13.66 -0.75
CA GLU A 61 32.21 -14.33 0.48
C GLU A 61 33.11 -15.52 0.10
N LEU A 62 34.40 -15.42 0.42
CA LEU A 62 35.35 -16.53 0.33
C LEU A 62 35.18 -17.42 1.56
N THR A 63 34.62 -18.60 1.36
CA THR A 63 34.50 -19.65 2.36
C THR A 63 35.84 -20.38 2.54
N THR A 64 36.21 -20.54 3.81
CA THR A 64 37.38 -21.25 4.31
C THR A 64 37.33 -22.75 3.97
N ALA A 65 38.39 -23.26 3.34
CA ALA A 65 38.72 -24.69 3.33
C ALA A 65 40.22 -24.82 3.68
N GLY A 66 40.50 -25.52 4.77
CA GLY A 66 41.86 -25.69 5.30
C GLY A 66 42.69 -26.69 4.53
N LYS A 67 44.01 -26.47 4.55
CA LYS A 67 45.02 -27.53 4.51
C LYS A 67 46.36 -27.02 5.02
N ASP A 68 47.03 -27.91 5.75
CA ASP A 68 48.27 -27.73 6.48
C ASP A 68 49.46 -27.18 5.68
N ALA A 69 50.28 -26.34 6.31
CA ALA A 69 51.74 -26.40 6.28
C ALA A 69 52.38 -25.38 7.23
N GLY A 70 52.90 -25.89 8.35
CA GLY A 70 54.26 -25.68 8.86
C GLY A 70 54.96 -24.31 8.78
N VAL A 71 55.42 -23.92 9.98
CA VAL A 71 56.80 -23.47 10.31
C VAL A 71 57.04 -21.97 10.53
N ALA A 72 57.73 -21.75 11.66
CA ALA A 72 58.63 -20.66 12.05
C ALA A 72 58.06 -19.45 12.81
N ALA A 73 58.51 -19.40 14.05
CA ALA A 73 58.50 -18.31 15.00
C ALA A 73 59.34 -17.11 14.57
N SER A 74 59.00 -15.94 15.09
CA SER A 74 59.88 -14.97 15.80
C SER A 74 58.99 -13.80 16.23
N LYS A 75 58.77 -13.59 17.53
CA LYS A 75 59.56 -12.79 18.49
C LYS A 75 59.60 -11.28 18.21
N ASP A 76 59.33 -10.57 19.31
CA ASP A 76 59.68 -9.18 19.67
C ASP A 76 58.51 -8.19 19.62
N ARG A 77 57.97 -7.79 20.80
CA ARG A 77 58.35 -6.59 21.60
C ARG A 77 58.28 -5.33 20.73
N GLU A 78 57.48 -4.32 21.05
CA GLU A 78 57.63 -3.52 22.27
C GLU A 78 56.41 -2.63 22.56
N LYS A 79 56.35 -2.19 23.81
CA LYS A 79 55.36 -1.32 24.45
C LYS A 79 55.48 0.12 23.97
N ASP A 80 54.36 0.84 23.98
CA ASP A 80 54.15 2.12 24.69
C ASP A 80 52.66 2.43 24.56
N GLY A 81 51.86 2.69 25.61
CA GLY A 81 52.15 3.42 26.83
C GLY A 81 51.62 4.84 26.69
N LEU A 82 50.39 5.10 27.19
CA LEU A 82 49.91 6.31 27.87
C LEU A 82 48.39 6.53 27.67
N LYS A 83 47.64 6.24 28.73
CA LYS A 83 46.34 6.84 29.12
C LYS A 83 46.63 7.81 30.30
N PRO A 84 45.63 8.43 30.94
CA PRO A 84 44.54 9.32 30.47
C PRO A 84 44.51 10.60 31.35
N LYS A 85 43.74 11.66 31.04
CA LYS A 85 43.20 12.53 32.13
C LYS A 85 41.86 13.19 31.79
N SER A 86 40.92 12.92 32.69
CA SER A 86 39.70 13.67 32.99
C SER A 86 40.04 14.92 33.81
N GLY A 87 39.24 15.98 33.70
CA GLY A 87 39.35 17.19 34.51
C GLY A 87 38.21 18.16 34.26
N ASN A 88 37.60 18.67 35.34
CA ASN A 88 36.23 19.15 35.45
C ASN A 88 36.09 20.70 35.36
N ALA A 89 34.86 21.12 35.06
CA ALA A 89 34.17 22.43 35.16
C ALA A 89 34.84 23.71 35.73
N ALA A 90 34.53 24.86 35.11
CA ALA A 90 34.10 26.10 35.78
C ALA A 90 33.36 27.09 34.83
N LYS A 91 32.41 27.84 35.40
CA LYS A 91 31.42 28.78 34.81
C LYS A 91 32.00 30.11 34.29
N GLY A 92 31.28 30.75 33.36
CA GLY A 92 30.96 32.19 33.41
C GLY A 92 30.89 32.92 32.07
N GLY A 93 29.77 33.60 31.80
CA GLY A 93 29.68 34.72 30.84
C GLY A 93 28.67 34.56 29.71
N GLY A 94 27.58 35.33 29.76
CA GLY A 94 26.46 35.25 28.82
C GLY A 94 26.70 35.90 27.45
N GLY A 95 25.91 35.46 26.47
CA GLY A 95 25.81 36.04 25.14
C GLY A 95 24.68 35.35 24.38
N ALA A 96 23.57 36.06 24.20
CA ALA A 96 22.39 35.55 23.51
C ALA A 96 22.64 35.48 21.99
N THR A 97 22.56 34.26 21.43
CA THR A 97 22.33 34.06 19.99
C THR A 97 21.34 32.91 19.81
N LYS A 98 20.14 33.25 19.34
CA LYS A 98 19.08 32.31 18.96
C LYS A 98 19.57 31.46 17.77
N GLN A 99 19.96 30.22 18.02
CA GLN A 99 20.13 29.20 16.99
C GLN A 99 18.82 28.43 16.79
N GLY A 100 18.50 28.21 15.52
CA GLY A 100 17.27 27.62 15.03
C GLY A 100 16.97 26.25 15.64
N GLY A 101 15.77 26.14 16.20
CA GLY A 101 15.25 24.88 16.68
C GLY A 101 15.08 23.89 15.53
N ALA A 102 15.71 22.74 15.67
CA ALA A 102 15.33 21.52 14.98
C ALA A 102 13.80 21.33 15.09
N PRO A 103 13.11 20.88 14.03
CA PRO A 103 11.66 20.71 14.09
C PRO A 103 11.31 19.69 15.18
N ALA A 104 10.55 20.16 16.16
CA ALA A 104 10.06 19.38 17.28
C ALA A 104 9.23 18.19 16.78
N LYS A 105 9.61 17.01 17.26
CA LYS A 105 8.89 15.74 17.13
C LYS A 105 7.47 15.93 17.70
N PRO A 106 6.39 15.62 16.99
CA PRO A 106 5.05 15.75 17.57
C PRO A 106 4.85 14.67 18.63
N SER A 107 4.82 15.07 19.90
CA SER A 107 4.36 14.29 21.04
C SER A 107 2.83 14.40 21.17
N GLY A 108 2.12 13.27 21.34
CA GLY A 108 0.86 13.27 22.09
C GLY A 108 -0.32 12.42 21.61
N LYS A 109 -0.30 11.78 20.43
CA LYS A 109 -1.36 10.83 20.05
C LYS A 109 -0.88 9.41 20.31
N SER A 110 -1.65 8.63 21.09
CA SER A 110 -1.42 7.20 21.23
C SER A 110 -1.37 6.55 19.84
N ARG A 111 -0.49 5.55 19.64
CA ARG A 111 -0.43 4.81 18.37
C ARG A 111 -1.83 4.31 17.98
N PRO A 112 -2.22 4.38 16.69
CA PRO A 112 -3.50 3.87 16.24
C PRO A 112 -3.58 2.35 16.39
N THR A 113 -4.81 1.84 16.46
CA THR A 113 -5.16 0.42 16.41
C THR A 113 -5.40 -0.03 14.97
N ALA A 114 -5.29 -1.33 14.72
CA ALA A 114 -5.67 -1.91 13.43
C ALA A 114 -7.14 -1.63 13.09
N ALA A 115 -8.02 -1.66 14.09
CA ALA A 115 -9.45 -1.39 13.92
C ALA A 115 -9.73 0.05 13.44
N GLU A 116 -8.98 1.04 13.92
CA GLU A 116 -9.09 2.44 13.45
C GLU A 116 -8.66 2.58 11.99
N ALA A 117 -7.55 1.94 11.60
CA ALA A 117 -7.09 1.91 10.22
C ALA A 117 -8.12 1.24 9.29
N ILE A 118 -8.63 0.07 9.69
CA ILE A 118 -9.67 -0.67 8.94
C ILE A 118 -10.95 0.17 8.85
N LYS A 119 -11.37 0.81 9.94
CA LYS A 119 -12.57 1.67 9.95
C LYS A 119 -12.44 2.83 8.97
N LEU A 120 -11.27 3.48 8.94
CA LEU A 120 -10.99 4.55 7.99
C LEU A 120 -10.99 4.02 6.55
N ALA A 121 -10.36 2.89 6.29
CA ALA A 121 -10.32 2.29 4.96
C ALA A 121 -11.74 1.91 4.48
N ARG A 122 -12.55 1.28 5.35
CA ARG A 122 -13.94 0.92 5.05
C ARG A 122 -14.84 2.14 4.80
N SER A 123 -14.58 3.28 5.45
CA SER A 123 -15.39 4.49 5.20
C SER A 123 -15.16 5.10 3.81
N GLN A 124 -14.18 4.60 3.06
CA GLN A 124 -13.91 5.01 1.67
C GLN A 124 -14.60 4.12 0.63
N VAL A 125 -15.23 3.01 1.04
CA VAL A 125 -15.90 2.08 0.13
C VAL A 125 -16.97 2.80 -0.70
N GLY A 126 -16.97 2.54 -2.01
CA GLY A 126 -17.85 3.19 -2.98
C GLY A 126 -17.28 4.45 -3.63
N ILE A 127 -16.12 4.95 -3.18
CA ILE A 127 -15.39 5.97 -3.94
C ILE A 127 -14.86 5.35 -5.23
N GLU A 128 -15.26 5.91 -6.35
CA GLU A 128 -14.87 5.52 -7.70
C GLU A 128 -14.11 6.65 -8.42
N GLU A 129 -13.58 6.34 -9.59
CA GLU A 129 -12.95 7.34 -10.46
C GLU A 129 -13.97 8.38 -10.95
N GLU A 130 -13.56 9.64 -10.99
CA GLU A 130 -14.39 10.75 -11.44
C GLU A 130 -14.56 10.72 -12.98
N ASP A 131 -15.62 11.37 -13.47
CA ASP A 131 -15.81 11.60 -14.92
C ASP A 131 -14.65 12.43 -15.47
N GLY A 132 -13.73 11.78 -16.18
CA GLY A 132 -12.45 12.36 -16.63
C GLY A 132 -11.21 11.65 -16.09
N GLY A 133 -11.39 10.63 -15.26
CA GLY A 133 -10.32 9.80 -14.71
C GLY A 133 -9.81 10.27 -13.36
N GLY A 134 -9.22 9.35 -12.62
CA GLY A 134 -8.55 9.62 -11.36
C GLY A 134 -9.48 9.75 -10.14
N THR A 135 -8.86 9.94 -8.98
CA THR A 135 -9.52 9.95 -7.66
C THR A 135 -8.89 10.99 -6.74
N LYS A 136 -9.58 11.28 -5.62
CA LYS A 136 -8.99 12.07 -4.54
C LYS A 136 -7.67 11.49 -3.99
N PHE A 137 -7.42 10.19 -4.15
CA PHE A 137 -6.18 9.55 -3.68
C PHE A 137 -5.00 9.92 -4.59
N GLN A 138 -5.17 9.88 -5.90
CA GLN A 138 -4.16 10.35 -6.86
C GLN A 138 -3.92 11.84 -6.71
N LYS A 139 -5.00 12.64 -6.64
CA LYS A 139 -4.94 14.09 -6.41
C LYS A 139 -4.16 14.43 -5.15
N TRP A 140 -4.43 13.71 -4.06
CA TRP A 140 -3.66 13.85 -2.82
C TRP A 140 -2.20 13.45 -3.01
N TYR A 141 -1.93 12.27 -3.59
CA TYR A 141 -0.57 11.74 -3.71
C TYR A 141 0.34 12.71 -4.49
N MET A 142 -0.15 13.26 -5.60
CA MET A 142 0.57 14.28 -6.38
C MET A 142 0.96 15.53 -5.59
N GLY A 143 0.22 15.85 -4.53
CA GLY A 143 0.54 16.98 -3.64
C GLY A 143 1.63 16.68 -2.60
N THR A 144 2.04 15.42 -2.44
CA THR A 144 2.97 15.01 -1.38
C THR A 144 4.43 15.23 -1.75
N SER A 145 5.29 15.38 -0.73
CA SER A 145 6.74 15.26 -0.90
C SER A 145 7.14 13.86 -1.39
N ARG A 146 6.39 12.83 -0.99
CA ARG A 146 6.63 11.45 -1.40
C ARG A 146 6.52 11.26 -2.91
N ALA A 147 5.52 11.85 -3.56
CA ALA A 147 5.41 11.81 -5.03
C ALA A 147 6.66 12.35 -5.73
N ARG A 148 7.28 13.42 -5.23
CA ARG A 148 8.54 13.93 -5.79
C ARG A 148 9.70 12.95 -5.60
N GLN A 149 9.76 12.28 -4.44
CA GLN A 149 10.78 11.28 -4.16
C GLN A 149 10.62 10.05 -5.05
N THR A 150 9.40 9.57 -5.27
CA THR A 150 9.14 8.42 -6.14
C THR A 150 9.39 8.77 -7.60
N LEU A 151 9.10 9.99 -8.06
CA LEU A 151 9.51 10.45 -9.39
C LEU A 151 11.03 10.50 -9.55
N ALA A 152 11.76 10.97 -8.53
CA ALA A 152 13.22 10.98 -8.58
C ALA A 152 13.82 9.57 -8.59
N ARG A 153 13.18 8.61 -7.93
CA ARG A 153 13.60 7.20 -7.87
C ARG A 153 13.26 6.45 -9.16
N ASP A 154 12.05 6.64 -9.68
CA ASP A 154 11.44 5.76 -10.69
C ASP A 154 11.31 6.43 -12.07
N GLY A 155 11.51 7.75 -12.16
CA GLY A 155 11.25 8.53 -13.36
C GLY A 155 9.76 8.84 -13.57
N GLY A 156 9.40 9.27 -14.79
CA GLY A 156 8.02 9.62 -15.16
C GLY A 156 7.69 11.10 -14.96
N SER A 157 6.40 11.40 -14.72
CA SER A 157 5.91 12.76 -14.51
C SER A 157 4.88 12.83 -13.41
N LEU A 158 4.76 13.99 -12.74
CA LEU A 158 3.78 14.19 -11.67
C LEU A 158 2.35 13.99 -12.16
N ARG A 159 2.05 14.45 -13.38
CA ARG A 159 0.74 14.26 -14.02
C ARG A 159 0.43 12.78 -14.25
N GLY A 160 1.44 11.95 -14.50
CA GLY A 160 1.26 10.51 -14.71
C GLY A 160 0.61 9.78 -13.54
N TYR A 161 0.71 10.29 -12.31
CA TYR A 161 -0.03 9.73 -11.19
C TYR A 161 -1.56 9.93 -11.29
N GLY A 162 -2.03 10.95 -12.00
CA GLY A 162 -3.46 11.21 -12.20
C GLY A 162 -4.18 10.09 -12.96
N ASP A 163 -3.45 9.36 -13.80
CA ASP A 163 -3.98 8.28 -14.65
C ASP A 163 -3.47 6.89 -14.23
N ALA A 164 -2.59 6.81 -13.23
CA ALA A 164 -1.99 5.56 -12.77
C ALA A 164 -2.94 4.75 -11.87
N ASN A 165 -2.75 3.42 -11.84
CA ASN A 165 -3.40 2.57 -10.84
C ASN A 165 -3.12 3.10 -9.42
N TRP A 166 -4.17 3.28 -8.63
CA TRP A 166 -4.11 4.03 -7.38
C TRP A 166 -4.30 3.19 -6.12
N CYS A 167 -4.25 1.86 -6.23
CA CYS A 167 -4.36 0.93 -5.11
C CYS A 167 -3.39 1.25 -3.96
N ASP A 168 -2.13 1.56 -4.26
CA ASP A 168 -1.11 1.84 -3.24
C ASP A 168 -1.12 3.29 -2.75
N MET A 169 -1.58 4.22 -3.61
CA MET A 169 -1.86 5.59 -3.19
C MET A 169 -3.00 5.63 -2.16
N PHE A 170 -3.99 4.74 -2.27
CA PHE A 170 -5.05 4.58 -1.27
C PHE A 170 -4.50 4.08 0.07
N ILE A 171 -3.63 3.06 0.08
CA ILE A 171 -2.99 2.57 1.31
C ILE A 171 -2.11 3.65 1.95
N SER A 172 -1.31 4.33 1.14
CA SER A 172 -0.50 5.49 1.57
C SER A 172 -1.35 6.58 2.19
N TRP A 173 -2.51 6.89 1.59
CA TRP A 173 -3.44 7.88 2.10
C TRP A 173 -3.99 7.48 3.47
N ILE A 174 -4.34 6.20 3.67
CA ILE A 174 -4.79 5.71 4.98
C ILE A 174 -3.70 5.98 6.03
N GLY A 175 -2.44 5.61 5.74
CA GLY A 175 -1.32 5.84 6.64
C GLY A 175 -1.11 7.31 6.99
N GLU A 176 -1.21 8.20 6.01
CA GLU A 176 -1.13 9.65 6.23
C GLU A 176 -2.25 10.16 7.14
N ARG A 177 -3.50 9.74 6.89
CA ARG A 177 -4.66 10.25 7.63
C ARG A 177 -4.66 9.85 9.11
N ILE A 178 -4.09 8.70 9.44
CA ILE A 178 -3.94 8.27 10.84
C ILE A 178 -2.58 8.67 11.44
N GLY A 179 -1.72 9.37 10.68
CA GLY A 179 -0.40 9.81 11.13
C GLY A 179 0.55 8.64 11.44
N PHE A 180 0.54 7.61 10.60
CA PHE A 180 1.23 6.32 10.83
C PHE A 180 2.04 5.85 9.62
N THR A 181 2.51 6.78 8.80
CA THR A 181 3.33 6.52 7.61
C THR A 181 4.69 5.94 7.95
N ASP A 182 5.22 6.17 9.15
CA ASP A 182 6.44 5.53 9.65
C ASP A 182 6.26 4.03 9.88
N GLN A 183 5.01 3.55 9.97
CA GLN A 183 4.71 2.14 10.23
C GLN A 183 4.04 1.45 9.04
N ILE A 184 3.17 2.15 8.32
CA ILE A 184 2.52 1.66 7.09
C ILE A 184 3.41 1.83 5.88
N GLY A 185 4.30 2.82 5.84
CA GLY A 185 5.00 3.22 4.62
C GLY A 185 4.14 4.15 3.77
N SER A 186 4.72 4.59 2.65
CA SER A 186 4.00 5.32 1.61
C SER A 186 4.70 5.16 0.27
N ASP A 187 3.98 4.73 -0.76
CA ASP A 187 4.43 4.64 -2.13
C ASP A 187 3.22 4.68 -3.11
N ALA A 188 3.50 4.90 -4.38
CA ALA A 188 2.53 4.67 -5.46
C ALA A 188 2.77 3.31 -6.14
N TRP A 189 3.95 2.72 -5.96
CA TRP A 189 4.34 1.47 -6.58
C TRP A 189 4.39 0.32 -5.57
N THR A 190 3.50 -0.64 -5.76
CA THR A 190 3.28 -1.79 -4.87
C THR A 190 4.55 -2.61 -4.59
N VAL A 191 5.40 -2.82 -5.60
CA VAL A 191 6.66 -3.56 -5.45
C VAL A 191 7.63 -2.83 -4.52
N ALA A 192 7.76 -1.51 -4.71
CA ALA A 192 8.61 -0.70 -3.84
C ALA A 192 8.09 -0.67 -2.40
N HIS A 193 6.77 -0.63 -2.23
CA HIS A 193 6.15 -0.65 -0.91
C HIS A 193 6.34 -1.98 -0.18
N ALA A 194 6.18 -3.11 -0.88
CA ALA A 194 6.49 -4.42 -0.32
C ALA A 194 7.97 -4.53 0.10
N ARG A 195 8.90 -4.05 -0.74
CA ARG A 195 10.33 -3.99 -0.42
C ARG A 195 10.62 -3.10 0.78
N TRP A 196 9.88 -2.01 0.96
CA TRP A 196 10.00 -1.16 2.14
C TRP A 196 9.62 -1.93 3.42
N PHE A 197 8.52 -2.69 3.41
CA PHE A 197 8.18 -3.54 4.57
C PHE A 197 9.24 -4.60 4.86
N GLN A 198 9.79 -5.24 3.81
CA GLN A 198 10.89 -6.20 3.93
C GLN A 198 12.13 -5.57 4.56
N ALA A 199 12.57 -4.42 4.04
CA ALA A 199 13.74 -3.70 4.53
C ALA A 199 13.58 -3.20 5.98
N ASN A 200 12.34 -2.99 6.44
CA ASN A 200 12.03 -2.57 7.80
C ASN A 200 11.71 -3.73 8.76
N GLY A 201 11.93 -4.99 8.34
CA GLY A 201 11.71 -6.18 9.18
C GLY A 201 10.24 -6.41 9.53
N ARG A 202 9.32 -5.99 8.65
CA ARG A 202 7.87 -5.99 8.88
C ARG A 202 7.12 -6.78 7.81
N TRP A 203 7.76 -7.79 7.26
CA TRP A 203 7.18 -8.65 6.22
C TRP A 203 6.90 -10.05 6.76
N GLY A 204 5.84 -10.69 6.28
CA GLY A 204 5.61 -12.11 6.52
C GLY A 204 4.44 -12.66 5.71
N THR A 205 3.95 -13.83 6.11
CA THR A 205 3.04 -14.67 5.32
C THR A 205 1.69 -14.93 6.00
N GLU A 206 1.52 -14.47 7.25
CA GLU A 206 0.27 -14.69 8.00
C GLU A 206 -0.66 -13.48 7.91
N PRO A 207 -1.95 -13.67 7.61
CA PRO A 207 -2.92 -12.59 7.58
C PRO A 207 -3.22 -12.09 9.00
N ARG A 208 -3.24 -10.77 9.17
CA ARG A 208 -3.61 -10.10 10.43
C ARG A 208 -4.49 -8.89 10.13
N PRO A 209 -5.52 -8.58 10.93
CA PRO A 209 -6.27 -7.33 10.78
C PRO A 209 -5.34 -6.12 10.72
N GLY A 210 -5.54 -5.27 9.72
CA GLY A 210 -4.75 -4.07 9.46
C GLY A 210 -3.43 -4.31 8.71
N ALA A 211 -3.03 -5.56 8.48
CA ALA A 211 -1.87 -5.85 7.63
C ALA A 211 -2.11 -5.35 6.21
N ILE A 212 -1.03 -4.90 5.56
CA ILE A 212 -1.06 -4.52 4.15
C ILE A 212 -0.79 -5.78 3.33
N VAL A 213 -1.77 -6.26 2.58
CA VAL A 213 -1.66 -7.47 1.77
C VAL A 213 -1.25 -7.13 0.35
N PHE A 214 -0.30 -7.89 -0.22
CA PHE A 214 0.20 -7.72 -1.57
C PHE A 214 -0.12 -8.94 -2.42
N TYR A 215 -0.63 -8.71 -3.63
CA TYR A 215 -1.16 -9.76 -4.49
C TYR A 215 -0.40 -9.91 -5.81
N ALA A 216 -0.33 -11.15 -6.30
CA ALA A 216 0.09 -11.53 -7.63
C ALA A 216 -0.99 -12.46 -8.25
N TRP A 217 -1.62 -12.02 -9.33
CA TRP A 217 -2.81 -12.67 -9.90
C TRP A 217 -2.52 -14.00 -10.60
N ASP A 218 -1.26 -14.23 -10.97
CA ASP A 218 -0.76 -15.50 -11.49
C ASP A 218 -0.31 -16.46 -10.38
N GLY A 219 -0.48 -16.08 -9.11
CA GLY A 219 -0.01 -16.86 -7.97
C GLY A 219 1.50 -16.75 -7.74
N GLY A 220 2.20 -15.82 -8.39
CA GLY A 220 3.60 -15.50 -8.12
C GLY A 220 3.87 -15.22 -6.64
N LYS A 221 5.12 -15.40 -6.22
CA LYS A 221 5.56 -15.25 -4.81
C LYS A 221 6.79 -14.36 -4.67
N ALA A 222 7.36 -13.88 -5.78
CA ALA A 222 8.42 -12.90 -5.73
C ALA A 222 7.82 -11.49 -5.62
N SER A 223 8.56 -10.56 -5.01
CA SER A 223 8.11 -9.16 -4.91
C SER A 223 7.90 -8.50 -6.29
N GLY A 224 8.60 -8.96 -7.33
CA GLY A 224 8.43 -8.46 -8.70
C GLY A 224 7.10 -8.86 -9.36
N ASP A 225 6.44 -9.89 -8.83
CA ASP A 225 5.16 -10.42 -9.34
C ASP A 225 3.98 -9.60 -8.82
N ILE A 226 4.19 -8.75 -7.80
CA ILE A 226 3.13 -7.98 -7.16
C ILE A 226 2.45 -7.05 -8.16
N ARG A 227 1.13 -7.16 -8.25
CA ARG A 227 0.26 -6.35 -9.12
C ARG A 227 -0.72 -5.47 -8.36
N HIS A 228 -1.00 -5.78 -7.10
CA HIS A 228 -2.03 -5.07 -6.34
C HIS A 228 -1.77 -5.12 -4.84
N VAL A 229 -2.48 -4.28 -4.10
CA VAL A 229 -2.36 -4.15 -2.65
C VAL A 229 -3.72 -3.86 -2.02
N GLY A 230 -3.91 -4.30 -0.77
CA GLY A 230 -5.09 -4.01 0.03
C GLY A 230 -4.75 -3.93 1.52
N MET A 231 -5.76 -3.64 2.34
CA MET A 231 -5.67 -3.74 3.80
C MET A 231 -6.55 -4.88 4.28
N VAL A 232 -5.96 -5.84 5.00
CA VAL A 232 -6.67 -6.99 5.57
C VAL A 232 -7.66 -6.48 6.62
N ILE A 233 -8.92 -6.86 6.47
CA ILE A 233 -9.95 -6.64 7.50
C ILE A 233 -9.87 -7.81 8.49
N LYS A 234 -9.95 -9.04 7.98
CA LYS A 234 -9.93 -10.27 8.77
C LYS A 234 -9.51 -11.47 7.93
N LYS A 235 -9.04 -12.51 8.61
CA LYS A 235 -9.00 -13.87 8.06
C LYS A 235 -10.42 -14.44 8.08
N VAL A 236 -10.89 -14.99 6.96
CA VAL A 236 -12.21 -15.66 6.88
C VAL A 236 -12.03 -17.13 7.24
N ASP A 237 -11.07 -17.78 6.59
CA ASP A 237 -10.67 -19.17 6.86
C ASP A 237 -9.20 -19.39 6.46
N ALA A 238 -8.74 -20.65 6.38
CA ALA A 238 -7.36 -20.98 6.02
C ALA A 238 -6.98 -20.53 4.60
N GLY A 239 -7.93 -20.55 3.66
CA GLY A 239 -7.74 -20.23 2.25
C GLY A 239 -8.14 -18.81 1.88
N THR A 240 -8.87 -18.10 2.73
CA THR A 240 -9.57 -16.85 2.37
C THR A 240 -9.35 -15.73 3.38
N ILE A 241 -9.12 -14.51 2.87
CA ILE A 241 -9.14 -13.27 3.64
C ILE A 241 -10.24 -12.34 3.14
N GLU A 242 -10.70 -11.43 3.99
CA GLU A 242 -11.48 -10.26 3.59
C GLU A 242 -10.56 -9.02 3.67
N ALA A 243 -10.49 -8.22 2.60
CA ALA A 243 -9.67 -7.03 2.51
C ALA A 243 -10.45 -5.85 1.92
N VAL A 244 -10.04 -4.63 2.28
CA VAL A 244 -10.48 -3.39 1.62
C VAL A 244 -9.37 -2.91 0.70
N GLU A 245 -9.74 -2.64 -0.55
CA GLU A 245 -8.83 -2.41 -1.66
C GLU A 245 -9.26 -1.16 -2.41
N GLY A 246 -8.30 -0.30 -2.77
CA GLY A 246 -8.51 0.79 -3.72
C GLY A 246 -8.27 0.30 -5.14
N ASN A 247 -8.90 0.92 -6.13
CA ASN A 247 -8.74 0.61 -7.55
C ASN A 247 -9.14 -0.83 -7.93
N THR A 248 -10.04 -1.46 -7.16
CA THR A 248 -10.63 -2.74 -7.54
C THR A 248 -11.91 -2.48 -8.32
N GLY A 249 -11.85 -2.70 -9.64
CA GLY A 249 -12.93 -2.32 -10.55
C GLY A 249 -13.20 -0.81 -10.48
N ASN A 250 -12.11 -0.02 -10.57
CA ASN A 250 -12.07 1.45 -10.53
C ASN A 250 -12.75 2.08 -9.30
N ALA A 251 -12.84 1.34 -8.19
CA ALA A 251 -13.45 1.81 -6.96
C ALA A 251 -12.76 1.25 -5.71
N VAL A 252 -13.04 1.84 -4.55
CA VAL A 252 -12.74 1.24 -3.26
C VAL A 252 -13.78 0.18 -2.94
N ARG A 253 -13.34 -1.07 -2.74
CA ARG A 253 -14.22 -2.21 -2.49
C ARG A 253 -13.74 -3.06 -1.32
N VAL A 254 -14.68 -3.77 -0.71
CA VAL A 254 -14.38 -4.92 0.15
C VAL A 254 -14.45 -6.17 -0.70
N LYS A 255 -13.41 -7.02 -0.62
CA LYS A 255 -13.30 -8.26 -1.38
C LYS A 255 -12.83 -9.39 -0.48
N GLU A 256 -13.41 -10.56 -0.70
CA GLU A 256 -12.78 -11.80 -0.31
C GLU A 256 -11.73 -12.18 -1.36
N ARG A 257 -10.56 -12.62 -0.89
CA ARG A 257 -9.41 -12.99 -1.73
C ARG A 257 -8.85 -14.33 -1.29
N SER A 258 -8.47 -15.13 -2.27
CA SER A 258 -7.75 -16.38 -2.04
C SER A 258 -6.33 -16.08 -1.56
N THR A 259 -5.86 -16.85 -0.59
CA THR A 259 -4.47 -16.84 -0.12
C THR A 259 -3.49 -17.34 -1.19
N SER A 260 -3.96 -18.07 -2.22
CA SER A 260 -3.15 -18.46 -3.38
C SER A 260 -2.58 -17.25 -4.14
N ASP A 261 -3.31 -16.14 -4.14
CA ASP A 261 -2.99 -14.94 -4.92
C ASP A 261 -2.08 -13.99 -4.13
N ILE A 262 -1.69 -14.36 -2.91
CA ILE A 262 -0.97 -13.49 -1.99
C ILE A 262 0.53 -13.78 -2.08
N VAL A 263 1.30 -12.70 -2.21
CA VAL A 263 2.77 -12.72 -2.15
C VAL A 263 3.23 -12.62 -0.69
N GLY A 264 2.58 -11.75 0.09
CA GLY A 264 2.83 -11.61 1.51
C GLY A 264 2.16 -10.37 2.11
N TYR A 265 2.56 -10.06 3.33
CA TYR A 265 1.93 -9.04 4.16
C TYR A 265 2.96 -8.11 4.79
N GLY A 266 2.69 -6.82 4.74
CA GLY A 266 3.32 -5.80 5.56
C GLY A 266 2.63 -5.66 6.92
N TYR A 267 3.41 -5.53 8.00
CA TYR A 267 2.93 -5.47 9.38
C TYR A 267 3.22 -4.11 10.03
N PRO A 268 2.26 -3.17 9.98
CA PRO A 268 2.33 -1.96 10.81
C PRO A 268 2.24 -2.31 12.29
N GLY A 269 3.05 -1.65 13.13
CA GLY A 269 3.10 -1.91 14.57
C GLY A 269 1.94 -1.27 15.35
N TYR A 270 0.69 -1.60 15.04
CA TYR A 270 -0.48 -1.04 15.71
C TYR A 270 -0.43 -1.21 17.24
N LYS A 271 -1.16 -0.36 17.95
CA LYS A 271 -1.48 -0.60 19.35
C LYS A 271 -2.36 -1.86 19.45
N ALA A 272 -2.06 -2.71 20.43
CA ALA A 272 -2.89 -3.85 20.81
C ALA A 272 -4.27 -3.39 21.32
#